data_AF-A0A4S4D2X9-F1
#
_entry.id   AF-A0A4S4D2X9-F1
#
_cell.length_a   1.000
_cell.length_b   1.000
_cell.length_c   1.000
_cell.angle_alpha   90.00
_cell.angle_beta   90.00
_cell.angle_gamma   90.00
#
_symmetry.space_group_name_H-M   'P 1'
#
loop_
_entity.id
_entity.type
_entity.pdbx_description
1 polymer ?
#
loop_
_entity_poly.entity_id
_entity_poly.type
_entity_poly.pdbx_seq_one_letter_code
_entity_poly.pdbx_strand_id
1 'polypeptide(L)'
;MGSQFDSNLKRLLIRSLYNNGGDSIFFNDTQGDDHDKVYGLFLCRGDVPASVCQNCIDMASNEIVKDCPFKKAASIWYDECLIRYSYRSFFSKVDSQVRVCLVNTENITEFEPDKFNEILGKTFSNLSIVATSNPSNCMYATSKANVTSSMRLYSMVQCTHDLSPFDCRNCLSDATLYLSSISKGKMVWRVLVPSCNISSTPSCETCQLQHNLLTMATMVAEAVLESQNLSTQALPELG
;
A
#
# COMPACT_ATOMS: atom_id res chain seq x y z
N MET A 1 27.25 17.19 -1.60
CA MET A 1 26.05 18.05 -1.65
C MET A 1 24.99 17.29 -2.44
N GLY A 2 23.77 17.16 -1.92
CA GLY A 2 22.67 16.48 -2.62
C GLY A 2 22.04 17.35 -3.70
N SER A 3 21.26 16.77 -4.60
CA SER A 3 20.54 17.51 -5.65
C SER A 3 19.44 18.40 -5.08
N GLN A 4 18.90 19.32 -5.90
CA GLN A 4 17.74 20.14 -5.51
C GLN A 4 16.51 19.25 -5.27
N PHE A 5 16.29 18.24 -6.11
CA PHE A 5 15.32 17.17 -5.89
C PHE A 5 15.47 16.53 -4.50
N ASP A 6 16.67 16.13 -4.08
CA ASP A 6 16.90 15.50 -2.76
C ASP A 6 16.55 16.44 -1.60
N SER A 7 16.81 17.74 -1.78
CA SER A 7 16.47 18.76 -0.79
C SER A 7 14.94 18.96 -0.68
N ASN A 8 14.24 18.94 -1.82
CA ASN A 8 12.78 19.00 -1.87
C ASN A 8 12.14 17.74 -1.30
N LEU A 9 12.70 16.56 -1.58
CA LEU A 9 12.26 15.28 -1.03
C LEU A 9 12.39 15.26 0.51
N LYS A 10 13.53 15.70 1.06
CA LYS A 10 13.71 15.82 2.52
C LYS A 10 12.69 16.77 3.14
N ARG A 11 12.42 17.91 2.50
CA ARG A 11 11.42 18.87 2.96
C ARG A 11 10.01 18.27 2.94
N LEU A 12 9.69 17.51 1.91
CA LEU A 12 8.41 16.82 1.80
C LEU A 12 8.25 15.79 2.93
N LEU A 13 9.18 14.85 3.06
CA LEU A 13 9.05 13.72 3.98
C LEU A 13 9.19 14.12 5.46
N ILE A 14 10.29 14.79 5.81
CA ILE A 14 10.68 15.03 7.21
C ILE A 14 9.97 16.25 7.81
N ARG A 15 9.43 17.15 6.97
CA ARG A 15 8.73 18.35 7.43
C ARG A 15 7.26 18.34 7.07
N SER A 16 6.93 18.30 5.78
CA SER A 16 5.52 18.46 5.36
C SER A 16 4.65 17.27 5.80
N LEU A 17 5.01 16.05 5.39
CA LEU A 17 4.25 14.85 5.74
C LEU A 17 4.27 14.59 7.25
N TYR A 18 5.44 14.65 7.88
CA TYR A 18 5.57 14.48 9.33
C TYR A 18 4.66 15.45 10.12
N ASN A 19 4.68 16.75 9.82
CA ASN A 19 3.89 17.72 10.58
C ASN A 19 2.37 17.52 10.47
N ASN A 20 1.89 16.77 9.48
CA ASN A 20 0.45 16.49 9.28
C ASN A 20 0.02 15.10 9.79
N GLY A 21 0.96 14.26 10.26
CA GLY A 21 0.71 12.89 10.70
C GLY A 21 -0.16 12.72 11.95
N GLY A 22 -0.17 13.73 12.83
CA GLY A 22 -0.90 13.69 14.10
C GLY A 22 -2.36 14.13 13.99
N ASP A 23 -2.70 14.85 12.93
CA ASP A 23 -4.00 15.49 12.73
C ASP A 23 -4.88 14.77 11.69
N SER A 24 -4.28 13.86 10.90
CA SER A 24 -4.96 13.13 9.84
C SER A 24 -4.33 11.75 9.62
N ILE A 25 -5.13 10.79 9.18
CA ILE A 25 -4.64 9.48 8.74
C ILE A 25 -4.14 9.49 7.29
N PHE A 26 -4.38 10.58 6.55
CA PHE A 26 -3.93 10.75 5.17
C PHE A 26 -3.56 12.20 4.90
N PHE A 27 -2.46 12.40 4.22
CA PHE A 27 -2.09 13.71 3.68
C PHE A 27 -1.23 13.51 2.43
N ASN A 28 -1.39 14.41 1.48
CA ASN A 28 -0.53 14.49 0.31
C ASN A 28 -0.02 15.92 0.15
N ASP A 29 1.18 16.05 -0.44
CA ASP A 29 1.78 17.35 -0.68
C ASP A 29 2.76 17.30 -1.85
N THR A 30 3.10 18.47 -2.36
CA THR A 30 4.07 18.68 -3.43
C THR A 30 5.12 19.69 -3.00
N GLN A 31 6.39 19.39 -3.23
CA GLN A 31 7.49 20.30 -2.91
C GLN A 31 8.37 20.54 -4.14
N GLY A 32 8.83 21.78 -4.29
CA GLY A 32 9.68 22.21 -5.40
C GLY A 32 8.95 22.49 -6.71
N ASP A 33 9.73 22.88 -7.71
CA ASP A 33 9.26 23.36 -9.00
C ASP A 33 9.91 22.59 -10.16
N ASP A 34 9.24 22.64 -11.32
CA ASP A 34 9.72 22.07 -12.59
C ASP A 34 10.33 20.67 -12.48
N HIS A 35 11.63 20.54 -12.78
CA HIS A 35 12.35 19.27 -12.83
C HIS A 35 12.73 18.70 -11.46
N ASP A 36 12.64 19.51 -10.39
CA ASP A 36 12.95 19.13 -9.01
C ASP A 36 11.70 18.94 -8.16
N LYS A 37 10.53 18.94 -8.79
CA LYS A 37 9.24 18.73 -8.13
C LYS A 37 9.11 17.31 -7.60
N VAL A 38 8.63 17.19 -6.37
CA VAL A 38 8.40 15.92 -5.68
C VAL A 38 6.97 15.87 -5.17
N TYR A 39 6.26 14.81 -5.51
CA TYR A 39 4.93 14.50 -5.01
C TYR A 39 5.06 13.41 -3.96
N GLY A 40 4.30 13.50 -2.88
CA GLY A 40 4.26 12.43 -1.90
C GLY A 40 3.03 12.45 -1.02
N LEU A 41 2.80 11.32 -0.38
CA LEU A 41 1.71 11.14 0.56
C LEU A 41 2.11 10.18 1.68
N PHE A 42 1.35 10.28 2.77
CA PHE A 42 1.26 9.21 3.75
C PHE A 42 -0.18 8.68 3.83
N LEU A 43 -0.31 7.42 4.22
CA LEU A 43 -1.57 6.81 4.63
C LEU A 43 -1.32 5.94 5.85
N CYS A 44 -1.85 6.34 7.00
CA CYS A 44 -1.90 5.52 8.20
C CYS A 44 -3.09 4.57 8.17
N ARG A 45 -2.95 3.43 8.83
CA ARG A 45 -4.01 2.44 8.95
C ARG A 45 -5.19 3.02 9.74
N GLY A 46 -6.42 2.80 9.28
CA GLY A 46 -7.59 3.48 9.83
C GLY A 46 -7.91 3.21 11.31
N ASP A 47 -7.33 2.15 11.90
CA ASP A 47 -7.51 1.77 13.31
C ASP A 47 -6.28 2.07 14.20
N VAL A 48 -5.22 2.70 13.67
CA VAL A 48 -4.04 3.03 14.50
C VAL A 48 -4.20 4.36 15.23
N PRO A 49 -3.77 4.46 16.50
CA PRO A 49 -3.75 5.73 17.22
C PRO A 49 -2.87 6.78 16.53
N ALA A 50 -3.22 8.07 16.65
CA ALA A 50 -2.47 9.17 16.04
C ALA A 50 -0.98 9.18 16.40
N SER A 51 -0.62 8.85 17.65
CA SER A 51 0.78 8.77 18.07
C SER A 51 1.55 7.64 17.38
N VAL A 52 0.88 6.50 17.14
CA VAL A 52 1.46 5.35 16.41
C VAL A 52 1.63 5.69 14.94
N CYS A 53 0.64 6.36 14.34
CA CYS A 53 0.71 6.90 12.98
C CYS A 53 1.89 7.88 12.83
N GLN A 54 2.01 8.87 13.72
CA GLN A 54 3.09 9.85 13.72
C GLN A 54 4.48 9.20 13.80
N ASN A 55 4.65 8.21 14.69
CA ASN A 55 5.91 7.48 14.81
C ASN A 55 6.21 6.66 13.54
N CYS A 56 5.19 6.03 12.95
CA CYS A 56 5.36 5.31 11.70
C CYS A 56 5.81 6.23 10.55
N ILE A 57 5.21 7.41 10.41
CA ILE A 57 5.57 8.39 9.39
C ILE A 57 7.03 8.83 9.56
N ASP A 58 7.49 9.07 10.79
CA ASP A 58 8.89 9.43 11.08
C ASP A 58 9.86 8.31 10.68
N MET A 59 9.62 7.09 11.16
CA MET A 59 10.47 5.93 10.85
C MET A 59 10.53 5.68 9.34
N ALA A 60 9.36 5.60 8.69
CA ALA A 60 9.24 5.33 7.27
C ALA A 60 9.90 6.42 6.40
N SER A 61 9.75 7.69 6.78
CA SER A 61 10.36 8.83 6.07
C SER A 61 11.88 8.81 6.14
N ASN A 62 12.46 8.43 7.27
CA ASN A 62 13.90 8.30 7.43
C ASN A 62 14.45 7.08 6.69
N GLU A 63 13.77 5.94 6.79
CA GLU A 63 14.22 4.69 6.19
C GLU A 63 14.15 4.70 4.66
N ILE A 64 13.07 5.22 4.08
CA ILE A 64 12.91 5.23 2.61
C ILE A 64 14.02 6.03 1.90
N VAL A 65 14.50 7.12 2.52
CA VAL A 65 15.61 7.92 1.96
C VAL A 65 16.95 7.20 2.13
N LYS A 66 17.13 6.49 3.24
CA LYS A 66 18.35 5.75 3.55
C LYS A 66 18.53 4.55 2.62
N ASP A 67 17.45 3.80 2.39
CA ASP A 67 17.50 2.50 1.69
C ASP A 67 17.22 2.63 0.19
N CYS A 68 16.62 3.75 -0.26
CA CYS A 68 16.46 4.09 -1.68
C CYS A 68 17.27 5.34 -2.09
N PRO A 69 18.60 5.36 -1.94
CA PRO A 69 19.39 6.53 -2.28
C PRO A 69 19.29 6.84 -3.79
N PHE A 70 19.15 8.13 -4.12
CA PHE A 70 19.07 8.64 -5.50
C PHE A 70 17.87 8.18 -6.33
N LYS A 71 16.89 7.48 -5.72
CA LYS A 71 15.68 7.07 -6.41
C LYS A 71 14.68 8.21 -6.48
N LYS A 72 14.12 8.45 -7.66
CA LYS A 72 13.11 9.49 -7.91
C LYS A 72 11.67 9.05 -7.59
N ALA A 73 11.46 7.78 -7.28
CA ALA A 73 10.18 7.26 -6.81
C ALA A 73 10.39 6.02 -5.95
N ALA A 74 9.67 5.94 -4.84
CA ALA A 74 9.68 4.79 -3.95
C ALA A 74 8.43 4.77 -3.07
N SER A 75 8.11 3.58 -2.58
CA SER A 75 7.07 3.34 -1.60
C SER A 75 7.61 2.45 -0.48
N ILE A 76 7.23 2.74 0.75
CA ILE A 76 7.51 1.91 1.93
C ILE A 76 6.20 1.67 2.68
N TRP A 77 5.97 0.42 3.07
CA TRP A 77 4.83 -0.01 3.86
C TRP A 77 5.32 -0.60 5.17
N TYR A 78 4.81 -0.03 6.25
CA TYR A 78 4.77 -0.61 7.56
C TYR A 78 3.39 -1.19 7.83
N ASP A 79 3.23 -1.90 8.95
CA ASP A 79 1.91 -2.38 9.35
C ASP A 79 0.95 -1.22 9.61
N GLU A 80 1.49 -0.12 10.15
CA GLU A 80 0.79 1.06 10.62
C GLU A 80 0.63 2.15 9.55
N CYS A 81 1.52 2.25 8.56
CA CYS A 81 1.44 3.31 7.56
C CYS A 81 2.15 2.99 6.23
N LEU A 82 1.80 3.75 5.19
CA LEU A 82 2.46 3.83 3.89
C LEU A 82 3.07 5.23 3.74
N ILE A 83 4.31 5.31 3.25
CA ILE A 83 4.90 6.54 2.68
C ILE A 83 5.23 6.28 1.21
N ARG A 84 4.79 7.19 0.34
CA ARG A 84 5.09 7.13 -1.09
C ARG A 84 5.55 8.49 -1.60
N TYR A 85 6.60 8.49 -2.44
CA TYR A 85 6.99 9.67 -3.20
C TYR A 85 7.30 9.34 -4.66
N SER A 86 7.19 10.35 -5.52
CA SER A 86 7.57 10.27 -6.93
C SER A 86 7.85 11.64 -7.53
N TYR A 87 8.68 11.67 -8.57
CA TYR A 87 8.89 12.84 -9.44
C TYR A 87 7.71 13.09 -10.40
N ARG A 88 6.81 12.11 -10.56
CA ARG A 88 5.58 12.26 -11.34
C ARG A 88 4.38 12.31 -10.41
N SER A 89 3.39 13.14 -10.73
CA SER A 89 2.14 13.16 -9.98
C SER A 89 1.40 11.83 -10.15
N PHE A 90 1.02 11.24 -9.02
CA PHE A 90 0.24 10.00 -8.94
C PHE A 90 -1.07 10.17 -8.16
N PHE A 91 -1.42 11.40 -7.78
CA PHE A 91 -2.62 11.68 -6.99
C PHE A 91 -3.89 11.43 -7.78
N SER A 92 -4.92 10.94 -7.08
CA SER A 92 -6.27 10.68 -7.60
C SER A 92 -6.29 9.76 -8.82
N LYS A 93 -5.28 8.89 -8.96
CA LYS A 93 -5.17 7.89 -10.01
C LYS A 93 -4.88 6.54 -9.38
N VAL A 94 -5.62 5.52 -9.81
CA VAL A 94 -5.32 4.15 -9.38
C VAL A 94 -3.97 3.75 -9.96
N ASP A 95 -3.08 3.34 -9.08
CA ASP A 95 -1.81 2.73 -9.44
C ASP A 95 -1.78 1.30 -8.91
N SER A 96 -1.89 0.35 -9.84
CA SER A 96 -1.81 -1.08 -9.58
C SER A 96 -0.59 -1.73 -10.23
N GLN A 97 0.41 -0.94 -10.63
CA GLN A 97 1.63 -1.44 -11.29
C GLN A 97 2.51 -2.20 -10.31
N VAL A 98 2.68 -1.66 -9.11
CA VAL A 98 3.37 -2.32 -8.01
C VAL A 98 2.37 -3.13 -7.20
N ARG A 99 2.62 -4.42 -7.06
CA ARG A 99 1.86 -5.31 -6.18
C ARG A 99 2.84 -6.13 -5.36
N VAL A 100 2.83 -5.94 -4.05
CA VAL A 100 3.58 -6.82 -3.14
C VAL A 100 2.61 -7.75 -2.45
N CYS A 101 2.91 -9.05 -2.48
CA CYS A 101 2.13 -10.04 -1.77
C CYS A 101 2.96 -10.64 -0.64
N LEU A 102 2.42 -10.57 0.58
CA LEU A 102 2.97 -11.21 1.76
C LEU A 102 2.16 -12.49 2.01
N VAL A 103 2.79 -13.63 1.73
CA VAL A 103 2.20 -14.96 1.90
C VAL A 103 2.82 -15.64 3.12
N ASN A 104 2.00 -16.31 3.94
CA ASN A 104 2.54 -17.29 4.87
C ASN A 104 2.71 -18.61 4.10
N THR A 105 3.86 -19.24 4.29
CA THR A 105 4.19 -20.52 3.68
C THR A 105 3.66 -21.71 4.47
N GLU A 106 3.10 -21.49 5.66
CA GLU A 106 2.43 -22.53 6.42
C GLU A 106 1.19 -23.03 5.67
N ASN A 107 1.22 -24.33 5.35
CA ASN A 107 0.08 -25.02 4.79
C ASN A 107 -0.96 -25.17 5.91
N ILE A 108 -2.09 -24.49 5.80
CA ILE A 108 -3.19 -24.77 6.70
C ILE A 108 -3.94 -25.96 6.14
N THR A 109 -3.63 -27.13 6.68
CA THR A 109 -4.18 -28.42 6.26
C THR A 109 -5.63 -28.63 6.68
N GLU A 110 -6.20 -27.71 7.48
CA GLU A 110 -7.58 -27.77 7.97
C GLU A 110 -8.64 -27.20 7.00
N PHE A 111 -8.26 -26.59 5.88
CA PHE A 111 -9.23 -25.93 4.98
C PHE A 111 -9.34 -26.58 3.60
N GLU A 112 -10.56 -26.57 3.08
CA GLU A 112 -10.82 -26.71 1.65
C GLU A 112 -10.47 -25.38 0.95
N PRO A 113 -9.48 -25.36 0.02
CA PRO A 113 -9.01 -24.15 -0.63
C PRO A 113 -10.12 -23.30 -1.27
N ASP A 114 -11.08 -23.94 -1.91
CA ASP A 114 -12.16 -23.26 -2.64
C ASP A 114 -13.12 -22.54 -1.70
N LYS A 115 -13.51 -23.19 -0.60
CA LYS A 115 -14.36 -22.59 0.44
C LYS A 115 -13.68 -21.41 1.12
N PHE A 116 -12.39 -21.51 1.37
CA PHE A 116 -11.61 -20.41 1.94
C PHE A 116 -11.55 -19.21 1.00
N ASN A 117 -11.25 -19.45 -0.28
CA ASN A 117 -11.23 -18.40 -1.30
C ASN A 117 -12.63 -17.74 -1.48
N GLU A 118 -13.71 -18.52 -1.41
CA GLU A 118 -15.08 -18.00 -1.46
C GLU A 118 -15.38 -17.06 -0.27
N ILE A 119 -15.01 -17.47 0.95
CA ILE A 119 -15.17 -16.65 2.15
C ILE A 119 -14.36 -15.36 2.03
N LEU A 120 -13.10 -15.43 1.59
CA LEU A 120 -12.26 -14.26 1.38
C LEU A 120 -12.85 -13.30 0.34
N GLY A 121 -13.24 -13.82 -0.83
CA GLY A 121 -13.81 -13.00 -1.90
C GLY A 121 -15.07 -12.27 -1.46
N LYS A 122 -15.99 -12.97 -0.78
CA LYS A 122 -17.20 -12.36 -0.20
C LYS A 122 -16.86 -11.31 0.87
N THR A 123 -15.88 -11.62 1.73
CA THR A 123 -15.46 -10.72 2.81
C THR A 123 -14.88 -9.43 2.26
N PHE A 124 -13.91 -9.50 1.36
CA PHE A 124 -13.28 -8.31 0.78
C PHE A 124 -14.24 -7.51 -0.11
N SER A 125 -15.14 -8.17 -0.84
CA SER A 125 -16.18 -7.49 -1.60
C SER A 125 -17.11 -6.68 -0.69
N ASN A 126 -17.58 -7.27 0.40
CA ASN A 126 -18.42 -6.55 1.38
C ASN A 126 -17.65 -5.40 2.05
N LEU A 127 -16.41 -5.64 2.48
CA LEU A 127 -15.58 -4.60 3.09
C LEU A 127 -15.32 -3.43 2.14
N SER A 128 -15.10 -3.70 0.85
CA SER A 128 -14.93 -2.68 -0.18
C SER A 128 -16.15 -1.76 -0.30
N ILE A 129 -17.36 -2.32 -0.18
CA ILE A 129 -18.60 -1.54 -0.13
C ILE A 129 -18.65 -0.71 1.16
N VAL A 130 -18.40 -1.33 2.31
CA VAL A 130 -18.44 -0.63 3.62
C VAL A 130 -17.47 0.54 3.64
N ALA A 131 -16.20 0.33 3.29
CA ALA A 131 -15.15 1.33 3.29
C ALA A 131 -15.49 2.57 2.46
N THR A 132 -16.27 2.38 1.38
CA THR A 132 -16.59 3.43 0.40
C THR A 132 -18.03 3.97 0.52
N SER A 133 -18.83 3.45 1.44
CA SER A 133 -20.26 3.79 1.58
C SER A 133 -20.51 5.10 2.35
N ASN A 134 -19.60 5.48 3.26
CA ASN A 134 -19.74 6.66 4.11
C ASN A 134 -18.39 7.38 4.21
N PRO A 135 -18.33 8.72 3.99
CA PRO A 135 -17.10 9.49 4.18
C PRO A 135 -16.45 9.32 5.56
N SER A 136 -17.24 9.08 6.60
CA SER A 136 -16.77 8.85 7.98
C SER A 136 -15.99 7.54 8.15
N ASN A 137 -16.11 6.61 7.20
CA ASN A 137 -15.34 5.36 7.20
C ASN A 137 -13.92 5.59 6.69
N CYS A 138 -13.61 6.78 6.16
CA CYS A 138 -12.25 7.14 5.73
C CYS A 138 -11.60 6.09 4.82
N MET A 139 -12.34 5.59 3.83
CA MET A 139 -11.87 4.56 2.89
C MET A 139 -11.26 3.32 3.57
N TYR A 140 -11.72 2.99 4.78
CA TYR A 140 -11.22 1.90 5.60
C TYR A 140 -12.37 1.04 6.13
N ALA A 141 -12.19 -0.28 6.17
CA ALA A 141 -13.14 -1.18 6.81
C ALA A 141 -12.48 -2.47 7.29
N THR A 142 -13.04 -3.06 8.34
CA THR A 142 -12.59 -4.33 8.90
C THR A 142 -13.76 -5.25 9.22
N SER A 143 -13.49 -6.55 9.27
CA SER A 143 -14.45 -7.54 9.74
C SER A 143 -13.75 -8.75 10.37
N LYS A 144 -14.52 -9.52 11.12
CA LYS A 144 -14.13 -10.85 11.58
C LYS A 144 -15.12 -11.88 11.06
N ALA A 145 -14.64 -12.91 10.39
CA ALA A 145 -15.46 -14.00 9.87
C ALA A 145 -14.99 -15.34 10.44
N ASN A 146 -15.92 -16.20 10.86
CA ASN A 146 -15.57 -17.57 11.23
C ASN A 146 -15.19 -18.33 9.96
N VAL A 147 -14.00 -18.92 9.95
CA VAL A 147 -13.55 -19.83 8.89
C VAL A 147 -13.76 -21.28 9.33
N THR A 148 -13.49 -21.57 10.60
CA THR A 148 -13.83 -22.82 11.30
C THR A 148 -14.47 -22.51 12.66
N SER A 149 -14.78 -23.56 13.43
CA SER A 149 -15.23 -23.43 14.82
C SER A 149 -14.16 -22.85 15.75
N SER A 150 -12.87 -23.03 15.42
CA SER A 150 -11.73 -22.62 16.23
C SER A 150 -10.98 -21.38 15.69
N MET A 151 -11.18 -21.03 14.41
CA MET A 151 -10.46 -19.93 13.76
C MET A 151 -11.41 -18.86 13.23
N ARG A 152 -11.14 -17.61 13.62
CA ARG A 152 -11.70 -16.42 12.98
C ARG A 152 -10.67 -15.74 12.12
N LEU A 153 -11.07 -15.25 10.98
CA LEU A 153 -10.25 -14.42 10.11
C LEU A 153 -10.57 -12.95 10.37
N TYR A 154 -9.57 -12.19 10.76
CA TYR A 154 -9.62 -10.74 10.72
C TYR A 154 -9.26 -10.27 9.32
N SER A 155 -10.12 -9.47 8.71
CA SER A 155 -9.90 -8.93 7.36
C SER A 155 -9.98 -7.41 7.39
N MET A 156 -9.14 -6.76 6.59
CA MET A 156 -9.10 -5.31 6.46
C MET A 156 -8.92 -4.92 5.00
N VAL A 157 -9.58 -3.82 4.61
CA VAL A 157 -9.35 -3.13 3.33
C VAL A 157 -9.10 -1.65 3.59
N GLN A 158 -8.27 -1.04 2.76
CA GLN A 158 -8.06 0.40 2.81
C GLN A 158 -7.65 0.97 1.45
N CYS A 159 -8.07 2.20 1.16
CA CYS A 159 -7.59 2.97 0.02
C CYS A 159 -6.96 4.31 0.46
N THR A 160 -6.13 4.90 -0.41
CA THR A 160 -5.71 6.29 -0.24
C THR A 160 -6.91 7.23 -0.42
N HIS A 161 -6.99 8.31 0.37
CA HIS A 161 -8.18 9.16 0.42
C HIS A 161 -8.33 10.09 -0.79
N ASP A 162 -7.30 10.18 -1.64
CA ASP A 162 -7.33 10.93 -2.88
C ASP A 162 -8.07 10.22 -4.01
N LEU A 163 -8.47 8.96 -3.82
CA LEU A 163 -9.30 8.20 -4.76
C LEU A 163 -10.79 8.48 -4.61
N SER A 164 -11.53 8.33 -5.72
CA SER A 164 -12.98 8.26 -5.67
C SER A 164 -13.46 6.93 -5.04
N PRO A 165 -14.67 6.86 -4.47
CA PRO A 165 -15.27 5.61 -4.02
C PRO A 165 -15.29 4.51 -5.10
N PHE A 166 -15.48 4.89 -6.37
CA PHE A 166 -15.47 3.95 -7.49
C PHE A 166 -14.07 3.39 -7.74
N ASP A 167 -13.07 4.25 -7.81
CA ASP A 167 -11.67 3.87 -8.04
C ASP A 167 -11.12 3.02 -6.89
N CYS A 168 -11.48 3.36 -5.65
CA CYS A 168 -11.13 2.56 -4.49
C CYS A 168 -11.70 1.14 -4.61
N ARG A 169 -13.00 0.99 -4.94
CA ARG A 169 -13.60 -0.33 -5.11
C ARG A 169 -12.94 -1.14 -6.22
N ASN A 170 -12.59 -0.50 -7.34
CA ASN A 170 -11.88 -1.15 -8.43
C ASN A 170 -10.49 -1.64 -7.99
N CYS A 171 -9.71 -0.80 -7.29
CA CYS A 171 -8.40 -1.19 -6.77
C CYS A 171 -8.50 -2.39 -5.81
N LEU A 172 -9.46 -2.36 -4.88
CA LEU A 172 -9.68 -3.45 -3.92
C LEU A 172 -10.14 -4.74 -4.60
N SER A 173 -10.97 -4.63 -5.64
CA SER A 173 -11.38 -5.76 -6.47
C SER A 173 -10.18 -6.39 -7.18
N ASP A 174 -9.34 -5.57 -7.81
CA ASP A 174 -8.12 -6.04 -8.49
C ASP A 174 -7.13 -6.71 -7.52
N ALA A 175 -6.96 -6.15 -6.33
CA ALA A 175 -6.14 -6.74 -5.27
C ALA A 175 -6.71 -8.11 -4.82
N THR A 176 -8.04 -8.22 -4.72
CA THR A 176 -8.73 -9.47 -4.35
C THR A 176 -8.61 -10.55 -5.42
N LEU A 177 -8.72 -10.17 -6.69
CA LEU A 177 -8.51 -11.07 -7.84
C LEU A 177 -7.05 -11.55 -7.89
N TYR A 178 -6.11 -10.62 -7.68
CA TYR A 178 -4.69 -10.96 -7.60
C TYR A 178 -4.40 -11.94 -6.47
N LEU A 179 -4.92 -11.69 -5.27
CA LEU A 179 -4.81 -12.59 -4.12
C LEU A 179 -5.34 -13.99 -4.44
N SER A 180 -6.52 -14.07 -5.05
CA SER A 180 -7.14 -15.35 -5.46
C SER A 180 -6.28 -16.13 -6.46
N SER A 181 -5.62 -15.43 -7.39
CA SER A 181 -4.78 -16.05 -8.42
C SER A 181 -3.49 -16.67 -7.90
N ILE A 182 -2.94 -16.11 -6.81
CA ILE A 182 -1.64 -16.52 -6.25
C ILE A 182 -1.78 -17.40 -5.01
N SER A 183 -2.93 -17.38 -4.33
CA SER A 183 -3.13 -18.13 -3.09
C SER A 183 -2.95 -19.63 -3.33
N LYS A 184 -3.49 -20.22 -4.42
CA LYS A 184 -3.41 -21.68 -4.72
C LYS A 184 -3.69 -22.57 -3.49
N GLY A 185 -4.56 -22.13 -2.58
CA GLY A 185 -4.85 -22.81 -1.30
C GLY A 185 -3.94 -22.46 -0.12
N LYS A 186 -3.04 -21.47 -0.25
CA LYS A 186 -2.23 -20.90 0.82
C LYS A 186 -2.87 -19.66 1.41
N MET A 187 -2.60 -19.42 2.68
CA MET A 187 -3.05 -18.20 3.35
C MET A 187 -2.17 -17.01 2.95
N VAL A 188 -2.76 -16.10 2.19
CA VAL A 188 -2.18 -14.80 1.87
C VAL A 188 -2.57 -13.82 2.98
N TRP A 189 -1.58 -13.11 3.53
CA TRP A 189 -1.81 -12.23 4.68
C TRP A 189 -2.04 -10.79 4.23
N ARG A 190 -1.39 -10.37 3.14
CA ARG A 190 -1.50 -9.00 2.65
C ARG A 190 -1.22 -8.89 1.16
N VAL A 191 -2.01 -8.07 0.48
CA VAL A 191 -1.66 -7.51 -0.83
C VAL A 191 -1.55 -6.00 -0.66
N LEU A 192 -0.36 -5.49 -0.96
CA LEU A 192 0.00 -4.09 -0.89
C LEU A 192 0.06 -3.54 -2.30
N VAL A 193 -0.80 -2.56 -2.57
CA VAL A 193 -0.83 -1.77 -3.80
C VAL A 193 -0.68 -0.29 -3.39
N PRO A 194 0.01 0.56 -4.16
CA PRO A 194 0.19 1.96 -3.77
C PRO A 194 -1.11 2.72 -3.47
N SER A 195 -2.20 2.40 -4.17
CA SER A 195 -3.49 3.06 -3.99
C SER A 195 -4.45 2.34 -3.05
N CYS A 196 -4.23 1.05 -2.74
CA CYS A 196 -5.09 0.29 -1.83
C CYS A 196 -4.38 -0.93 -1.24
N ASN A 197 -4.89 -1.44 -0.12
CA ASN A 197 -4.38 -2.67 0.46
C ASN A 197 -5.52 -3.55 0.99
N ILE A 198 -5.28 -4.86 0.96
CA ILE A 198 -6.12 -5.84 1.60
C ILE A 198 -5.27 -6.71 2.51
N SER A 199 -5.83 -7.11 3.65
CA SER A 199 -5.16 -8.03 4.57
C SER A 199 -6.13 -9.02 5.19
N SER A 200 -5.61 -10.21 5.51
CA SER A 200 -6.35 -11.27 6.17
C SER A 200 -5.43 -12.01 7.13
N THR A 201 -5.72 -11.91 8.43
CA THR A 201 -4.91 -12.52 9.49
C THR A 201 -5.78 -13.41 10.37
N PRO A 202 -5.36 -14.65 10.69
CA PRO A 202 -6.04 -15.46 11.67
C PRO A 202 -5.99 -14.80 13.04
N SER A 203 -7.17 -14.64 13.62
CA SER A 203 -7.38 -14.35 15.03
C SER A 203 -7.88 -15.63 15.70
N CYS A 204 -7.01 -16.30 16.45
CA CYS A 204 -7.37 -17.48 17.24
C CYS A 204 -7.46 -17.10 18.72
N GLU A 205 -8.46 -17.65 19.42
CA GLU A 205 -8.59 -17.46 20.89
C GLU A 205 -7.58 -18.30 21.69
N THR A 206 -6.97 -19.33 21.07
CA THR A 206 -6.04 -20.27 21.73
C THR A 206 -4.66 -20.40 21.06
N CYS A 207 -4.42 -19.81 19.88
CA CYS A 207 -3.08 -19.84 19.30
C CYS A 207 -2.21 -18.79 19.99
N GLN A 208 -1.33 -19.25 20.88
CA GLN A 208 -0.06 -18.57 21.16
C GLN A 208 0.82 -18.63 19.92
N LEU A 209 0.41 -18.02 18.81
CA LEU A 209 1.39 -17.55 17.85
C LEU A 209 2.01 -16.31 18.51
N GLN A 210 3.23 -16.47 19.01
CA GLN A 210 4.06 -15.34 19.39
C GLN A 210 3.95 -14.31 18.26
N HIS A 211 3.34 -13.17 18.54
CA HIS A 211 3.48 -11.96 17.74
C HIS A 211 4.93 -11.48 17.84
N ASN A 212 5.88 -12.28 17.33
CA ASN A 212 7.16 -11.82 16.83
C ASN A 212 6.98 -11.61 15.32
N LEU A 213 5.99 -10.82 14.93
CA LEU A 213 6.18 -10.03 13.72
C LEU A 213 7.21 -8.98 14.11
N LEU A 214 8.48 -9.26 13.77
CA LEU A 214 9.41 -8.16 13.52
C LEU A 214 8.64 -7.16 12.66
N THR A 215 8.68 -5.88 13.04
CA THR A 215 8.23 -4.75 12.23
C THR A 215 9.04 -4.76 10.93
N MET A 216 8.66 -5.63 9.98
CA MET A 216 9.34 -5.79 8.70
C MET A 216 8.71 -4.78 7.75
N ALA A 217 9.38 -3.66 7.55
CA ALA A 217 9.03 -2.73 6.49
C ALA A 217 9.15 -3.46 5.14
N THR A 218 8.16 -3.27 4.28
CA THR A 218 8.22 -3.67 2.88
C THR A 218 8.54 -2.44 2.06
N MET A 219 9.64 -2.45 1.29
CA MET A 219 10.05 -1.30 0.48
C MET A 219 10.14 -1.66 -1.00
N VAL A 220 9.67 -0.76 -1.86
CA VAL A 220 9.78 -0.86 -3.32
C VAL A 220 10.33 0.44 -3.87
N ALA A 221 11.52 0.36 -4.48
CA ALA A 221 12.06 1.43 -5.31
C ALA A 221 11.56 1.26 -6.75
N GLU A 222 10.97 2.31 -7.33
CA GLU A 222 10.52 2.29 -8.73
C GLU A 222 11.67 2.72 -9.64
N ALA A 223 11.93 1.96 -10.71
CA ALA A 223 12.92 2.33 -11.71
C ALA A 223 12.38 3.45 -12.60
N VAL A 224 13.18 4.51 -12.80
CA VAL A 224 12.87 5.54 -13.79
C VAL A 224 13.03 4.91 -15.17
N LEU A 225 11.91 4.59 -15.84
CA LEU A 225 11.92 4.43 -17.29
C LEU A 225 12.10 5.83 -17.88
N GLU A 226 13.36 6.22 -18.10
CA GLU A 226 13.65 7.33 -18.99
C GLU A 226 13.12 6.92 -20.36
N SER A 227 12.09 7.62 -20.83
CA SER A 227 11.66 7.52 -22.21
C SER A 227 12.85 7.95 -23.08
N GLN A 228 13.60 6.99 -23.61
CA GLN A 228 14.51 7.28 -24.70
C GLN A 228 13.64 7.85 -25.83
N ASN A 229 13.88 9.11 -26.18
CA ASN A 229 13.37 9.71 -27.39
C ASN A 229 13.83 8.83 -28.57
N LEU A 230 12.95 7.98 -29.09
CA LEU A 230 13.08 7.47 -30.46
C LEU A 230 12.71 8.62 -31.41
N SER A 231 13.58 9.61 -31.51
CA SER A 231 13.55 10.59 -32.59
C SER A 231 14.55 10.16 -33.66
N THR A 232 13.99 9.66 -34.77
CA THR A 232 14.53 9.68 -36.14
C THR A 232 15.91 9.04 -36.39
N GLN A 233 15.91 7.76 -36.75
CA GLN A 233 16.85 7.26 -37.77
C GLN A 233 16.07 7.05 -39.06
N ALA A 234 16.32 7.92 -40.03
CA ALA A 234 15.89 7.75 -41.41
C ALA A 234 16.53 6.48 -42.00
N LEU A 235 15.74 5.65 -42.66
CA LEU A 235 16.25 4.55 -43.48
C LEU A 235 17.06 5.14 -44.67
N PRO A 236 18.20 4.56 -45.06
CA PRO A 236 18.82 4.87 -46.34
C PRO A 236 17.97 4.28 -47.47
N GLU A 237 17.68 5.09 -48.48
CA GLU A 237 17.18 4.65 -49.77
C GLU A 237 18.20 3.67 -50.40
N LEU A 238 17.71 2.49 -50.81
CA LEU A 238 18.46 1.53 -51.61
C LEU A 238 18.49 2.06 -53.06
N GLY A 239 19.70 2.43 -53.51
CA GLY A 239 20.06 2.47 -54.92
C GLY A 239 20.45 1.10 -55.46
#